data_AF-A0A7L5Y1K4-F1
#
_entry.id   AF-A0A7L5Y1K4-F1
#
_cell.length_a   1.000
_cell.length_b   1.000
_cell.length_c   1.000
_cell.angle_alpha   90.00
_cell.angle_beta   90.00
_cell.angle_gamma   90.00
#
_symmetry.space_group_name_H-M   'P 1'
#
loop_
_entity.id
_entity.type
_entity.pdbx_description
1 polymer ?
#
loop_
_entity_poly.entity_id
_entity_poly.type
_entity_poly.pdbx_seq_one_letter_code
_entity_poly.pdbx_strand_id
1 'polypeptide(L)'
;MVDYNSFLKLLVAQAQNQDPTNPQDSTQYLSQLASFSAVEQQTQTNAKLDALLSASRLTQADGLIGRHIASADGTASGVVASVTFSSSGLFATLTNGANVPIVDGVVLS
;
A
#
# COMPACT_ATOMS: atom_id res chain seq x y z
N MET A 1 -16.95 10.12 2.18
CA MET A 1 -17.81 9.72 3.33
C MET A 1 -19.15 10.47 3.45
N VAL A 2 -19.38 11.58 2.76
CA VAL A 2 -20.66 12.36 2.83
C VAL A 2 -21.86 11.63 2.18
N ASP A 3 -21.60 10.63 1.32
CA ASP A 3 -22.62 10.05 0.45
C ASP A 3 -23.52 8.99 1.13
N TYR A 4 -22.94 8.06 1.90
CA TYR A 4 -23.68 6.95 2.51
C TYR A 4 -24.77 7.39 3.50
N ASN A 5 -24.47 8.36 4.39
CA ASN A 5 -25.43 8.86 5.39
C ASN A 5 -26.54 9.72 4.77
N SER A 6 -26.22 10.50 3.74
CA SER A 6 -27.20 11.29 3.00
C SER A 6 -28.13 10.38 2.18
N PHE A 7 -27.59 9.28 1.68
CA PHE A 7 -28.32 8.27 0.93
C PHE A 7 -29.23 7.40 1.82
N LEU A 8 -28.79 6.97 3.01
CA LEU A 8 -29.64 6.26 3.98
C LEU A 8 -30.85 7.11 4.40
N LYS A 9 -30.67 8.43 4.56
CA LYS A 9 -31.79 9.35 4.81
C LYS A 9 -32.78 9.40 3.65
N LEU A 10 -32.27 9.41 2.41
CA LEU A 10 -33.10 9.36 1.21
C LEU A 10 -33.84 8.04 1.08
N LEU A 11 -33.21 6.92 1.43
CA LEU A 11 -33.82 5.59 1.38
C LEU A 11 -34.91 5.40 2.43
N VAL A 12 -34.71 5.91 3.65
CA VAL A 12 -35.75 5.94 4.70
C VAL A 12 -36.90 6.85 4.30
N ALA A 13 -36.62 8.01 3.72
CA ALA A 13 -37.65 8.93 3.24
C ALA A 13 -38.48 8.36 2.07
N GLN A 14 -37.84 7.60 1.17
CA GLN A 14 -38.52 6.88 0.09
C GLN A 14 -39.38 5.74 0.66
N ALA A 15 -38.85 4.90 1.56
CA ALA A 15 -39.59 3.81 2.19
C ALA A 15 -40.84 4.27 2.97
N GLN A 16 -40.81 5.50 3.52
CA GLN A 16 -41.97 6.12 4.17
C GLN A 16 -43.03 6.66 3.20
N ASN A 17 -42.68 6.90 1.92
CA ASN A 17 -43.55 7.51 0.91
C ASN A 17 -43.87 6.60 -0.29
N GLN A 18 -43.40 5.34 -0.32
CA GLN A 18 -43.73 4.43 -1.42
C GLN A 18 -45.14 3.85 -1.27
N ASP A 19 -45.89 3.82 -2.37
CA ASP A 19 -47.12 3.05 -2.51
C ASP A 19 -46.77 1.55 -2.49
N PRO A 20 -47.35 0.73 -1.59
CA PRO A 20 -47.03 -0.69 -1.42
C PRO A 20 -47.27 -1.55 -2.66
N THR A 21 -47.93 -1.03 -3.70
CA THR A 21 -48.27 -1.77 -4.92
C THR A 21 -47.19 -1.73 -6.01
N ASN A 22 -46.12 -0.93 -5.87
CA ASN A 22 -45.08 -0.81 -6.91
C ASN A 22 -43.64 -0.73 -6.32
N PRO A 23 -43.09 -1.87 -5.83
CA PRO A 23 -41.90 -1.89 -4.97
C PRO A 23 -40.53 -1.85 -5.67
N GLN A 24 -40.43 -1.50 -6.97
CA GLN A 24 -39.17 -1.64 -7.73
C GLN A 24 -38.61 -0.31 -8.23
N ASP A 25 -37.50 0.15 -7.63
CA ASP A 25 -36.30 0.72 -8.31
C ASP A 25 -35.18 1.09 -7.32
N SER A 26 -35.54 1.46 -6.09
CA SER A 26 -34.59 2.00 -5.08
C SER A 26 -33.50 1.01 -4.63
N THR A 27 -33.79 -0.30 -4.67
CA THR A 27 -32.87 -1.35 -4.18
C THR A 27 -31.71 -1.60 -5.14
N GLN A 28 -31.91 -1.45 -6.45
CA GLN A 28 -30.83 -1.70 -7.43
C GLN A 28 -29.75 -0.62 -7.35
N TYR A 29 -30.15 0.65 -7.19
CA TYR A 29 -29.21 1.76 -6.97
C TYR A 29 -28.45 1.61 -5.64
N LEU A 30 -29.11 1.14 -4.58
CA LEU A 30 -28.47 0.82 -3.30
C LEU A 30 -27.41 -0.28 -3.48
N SER A 31 -27.73 -1.34 -4.21
CA SER A 31 -26.80 -2.44 -4.43
C SER A 31 -25.54 -1.96 -5.18
N GLN A 32 -25.71 -1.12 -6.20
CA GLN A 32 -24.61 -0.54 -6.97
C GLN A 32 -23.75 0.42 -6.12
N LEU A 33 -24.38 1.26 -5.29
CA LEU A 33 -23.66 2.18 -4.41
C LEU A 33 -22.88 1.44 -3.31
N ALA A 34 -23.48 0.40 -2.73
CA ALA A 34 -22.79 -0.47 -1.78
C ALA A 34 -21.59 -1.16 -2.42
N SER A 35 -21.73 -1.63 -3.67
CA SER A 35 -20.61 -2.17 -4.44
C SER A 35 -19.50 -1.14 -4.67
N PHE A 36 -19.85 0.09 -5.07
CA PHE A 36 -18.84 1.16 -5.25
C PHE A 36 -18.15 1.54 -3.94
N SER A 37 -18.90 1.64 -2.84
CA SER A 37 -18.34 1.93 -1.51
C SER A 37 -17.38 0.83 -1.06
N ALA A 38 -17.73 -0.44 -1.32
CA ALA A 38 -16.85 -1.57 -1.03
C ALA A 38 -15.56 -1.54 -1.87
N VAL A 39 -15.65 -1.19 -3.16
CA VAL A 39 -14.48 -1.03 -4.03
C VAL A 39 -13.59 0.12 -3.53
N GLU A 40 -14.18 1.28 -3.19
CA GLU A 40 -13.43 2.41 -2.64
C GLU A 40 -12.72 2.04 -1.34
N GLN A 41 -13.41 1.34 -0.43
CA GLN A 41 -12.84 0.83 0.82
C GLN A 41 -11.68 -0.13 0.54
N GLN A 42 -11.81 -1.01 -0.45
CA GLN A 42 -10.75 -1.93 -0.87
C GLN A 42 -9.56 -1.18 -1.42
N THR A 43 -9.77 -0.18 -2.29
CA THR A 43 -8.71 0.67 -2.84
C THR A 43 -7.97 1.42 -1.73
N GLN A 44 -8.70 2.01 -0.77
CA GLN A 44 -8.10 2.68 0.39
C GLN A 44 -7.30 1.70 1.27
N THR A 45 -7.79 0.48 1.44
CA THR A 45 -7.09 -0.56 2.21
C THR A 45 -5.80 -0.97 1.51
N ASN A 46 -5.84 -1.21 0.20
CA ASN A 46 -4.64 -1.52 -0.59
C ASN A 46 -3.61 -0.40 -0.50
N ALA A 47 -4.01 0.87 -0.63
CA ALA A 47 -3.11 2.01 -0.49
C ALA A 47 -2.45 2.08 0.91
N LYS A 48 -3.20 1.74 1.97
CA LYS A 48 -2.63 1.65 3.32
C LYS A 48 -1.66 0.49 3.47
N LEU A 49 -1.95 -0.66 2.86
CA LEU A 49 -1.03 -1.81 2.83
C LEU A 49 0.27 -1.47 2.10
N ASP A 50 0.20 -0.76 0.98
CA ASP A 50 1.38 -0.30 0.23
C ASP A 50 2.23 0.68 1.06
N ALA A 51 1.59 1.57 1.83
CA ALA A 51 2.27 2.47 2.73
C ALA A 51 2.97 1.71 3.89
N LEU A 52 2.31 0.70 4.46
CA LEU A 52 2.91 -0.16 5.49
C LEU A 52 4.08 -0.99 4.94
N LEU A 53 3.96 -1.51 3.73
CA LEU A 53 5.06 -2.24 3.07
C LEU A 53 6.26 -1.32 2.82
N SER A 54 6.01 -0.10 2.36
CA SER A 54 7.05 0.93 2.18
C SER A 54 7.75 1.26 3.50
N ALA A 55 6.98 1.44 4.59
CA ALA A 55 7.53 1.69 5.92
C ALA A 55 8.36 0.50 6.44
N SER A 56 7.87 -0.73 6.29
CA SER A 56 8.60 -1.95 6.67
C SER A 56 9.93 -2.08 5.93
N ARG A 57 9.94 -1.80 4.63
CA ARG A 57 11.15 -1.78 3.81
C ARG A 57 12.14 -0.71 4.26
N LEU A 58 11.67 0.49 4.62
CA LEU A 58 12.52 1.54 5.16
C LEU A 58 13.16 1.12 6.48
N THR A 59 12.41 0.50 7.40
CA THR A 59 12.96 -0.03 8.66
C THR A 59 14.02 -1.10 8.41
N GLN A 60 13.82 -1.98 7.43
CA GLN A 60 14.83 -2.96 7.05
C GLN A 60 16.09 -2.28 6.50
N ALA A 61 15.93 -1.26 5.65
CA ALA A 61 17.04 -0.49 5.10
C ALA A 61 17.81 0.29 6.18
N ASP A 62 17.12 0.88 7.16
CA ASP A 62 17.75 1.57 8.30
C ASP A 62 18.64 0.63 9.10
N GLY A 63 18.19 -0.62 9.30
CA GLY A 63 19.01 -1.67 9.93
C GLY A 63 20.24 -2.10 9.13
N LEU A 64 20.37 -1.70 7.86
CA LEU A 64 21.55 -1.95 7.02
C LEU A 64 22.56 -0.80 7.07
N ILE A 65 22.10 0.44 7.30
CA ILE A 65 22.97 1.61 7.32
C ILE A 65 24.02 1.47 8.44
N GLY A 66 25.28 1.72 8.12
CA GLY A 66 26.40 1.55 9.05
C GLY A 66 26.85 0.10 9.24
N ARG A 67 26.16 -0.90 8.69
CA ARG A 67 26.63 -2.28 8.67
C ARG A 67 27.63 -2.51 7.55
N HIS A 68 28.50 -3.50 7.76
CA HIS A 68 29.43 -3.94 6.74
C HIS A 68 28.75 -5.02 5.87
N ILE A 69 28.67 -4.79 4.56
CA ILE A 69 28.10 -5.74 3.62
C ILE A 69 29.12 -6.09 2.55
N ALA A 70 29.02 -7.32 2.04
CA ALA A 70 29.76 -7.78 0.86
C ALA A 70 28.78 -8.27 -0.20
N SER A 71 29.04 -7.88 -1.45
CA SER A 71 28.35 -8.38 -2.63
C SER A 71 28.52 -9.90 -2.73
N ALA A 72 27.52 -10.58 -3.28
CA ALA A 72 27.50 -12.04 -3.40
C ALA A 72 28.67 -12.62 -4.22
N ASP A 73 29.21 -11.82 -5.14
CA ASP A 73 30.37 -12.13 -5.97
C ASP A 73 31.72 -11.77 -5.31
N GLY A 74 31.69 -11.16 -4.11
CA GLY A 74 32.87 -10.72 -3.36
C GLY A 74 33.61 -9.52 -3.96
N THR A 75 33.10 -8.90 -5.03
CA THR A 75 33.81 -7.83 -5.75
C THR A 75 33.68 -6.47 -5.07
N ALA A 76 32.62 -6.26 -4.29
CA ALA A 76 32.36 -5.03 -3.56
C ALA A 76 32.09 -5.34 -2.09
N SER A 77 32.78 -4.64 -1.20
CA SER A 77 32.64 -4.80 0.26
C SER A 77 32.88 -3.47 0.95
N GLY A 78 32.16 -3.21 2.03
CA GLY A 78 32.30 -1.98 2.79
C GLY A 78 31.10 -1.65 3.67
N VAL A 79 31.17 -0.48 4.31
CA VAL A 79 30.11 0.01 5.19
C VAL A 79 29.03 0.70 4.38
N VAL A 80 27.76 0.38 4.62
CA VAL A 80 26.61 1.01 3.97
C VAL A 80 26.49 2.47 4.43
N ALA A 81 26.56 3.41 3.50
CA ALA A 81 26.33 4.82 3.73
C ALA A 81 24.86 5.21 3.53
N SER A 82 24.20 4.63 2.53
CA SER A 82 22.77 4.85 2.27
C SER A 82 22.16 3.67 1.54
N VAL A 83 20.83 3.55 1.62
CA VAL A 83 20.04 2.57 0.88
C VAL A 83 19.02 3.32 0.02
N THR A 84 18.98 2.99 -1.26
CA THR A 84 18.07 3.59 -2.23
C THR A 84 17.12 2.55 -2.77
N PHE A 85 15.86 2.92 -2.90
CA PHE A 85 14.82 2.12 -3.53
C PHE A 85 14.61 2.60 -4.96
N SER A 86 14.70 1.68 -5.91
CA SER A 86 14.38 1.95 -7.31
C SER A 86 13.42 0.90 -7.85
N SER A 87 12.87 1.11 -9.03
CA SER A 87 11.97 0.14 -9.69
C SER A 87 12.65 -1.19 -9.99
N SER A 88 13.98 -1.25 -10.00
CA SER A 88 14.79 -2.46 -10.21
C SER A 88 15.23 -3.16 -8.93
N GLY A 89 14.91 -2.62 -7.74
CA GLY A 89 15.23 -3.24 -6.45
C GLY A 89 15.82 -2.29 -5.41
N LEU A 90 16.28 -2.86 -4.30
CA LEU A 90 17.05 -2.16 -3.27
C LEU A 90 18.53 -2.11 -3.66
N PHE A 91 19.15 -0.94 -3.49
CA PHE A 91 20.58 -0.75 -3.70
C PHE A 91 21.19 -0.08 -2.47
N ALA A 92 22.29 -0.63 -1.96
CA ALA A 92 23.08 0.00 -0.92
C ALA A 92 24.29 0.71 -1.55
N THR A 93 24.44 1.99 -1.24
CA THR A 93 25.65 2.74 -1.57
C THR A 93 26.60 2.67 -0.39
N LEU A 94 27.80 2.16 -0.63
CA LEU A 94 28.85 2.02 0.37
C LEU A 94 29.62 3.34 0.56
N THR A 95 30.33 3.48 1.69
CA THR A 95 31.19 4.65 1.98
C THR A 95 32.33 4.84 0.97
N ASN A 96 32.71 3.78 0.26
CA ASN A 96 33.69 3.85 -0.85
C ASN A 96 33.05 4.27 -2.20
N GLY A 97 31.75 4.55 -2.24
CA GLY A 97 31.00 4.94 -3.44
C GLY A 97 30.49 3.78 -4.30
N ALA A 98 30.81 2.52 -3.96
CA ALA A 98 30.30 1.36 -4.69
C ALA A 98 28.80 1.15 -4.41
N ASN A 99 28.05 0.77 -5.43
CA ASN A 99 26.62 0.49 -5.32
C ASN A 99 26.39 -1.02 -5.41
N VAL A 100 25.84 -1.62 -4.36
CA VAL A 100 25.62 -3.06 -4.25
C VAL A 100 24.12 -3.34 -4.27
N PRO A 101 23.60 -4.15 -5.22
CA PRO A 101 22.21 -4.57 -5.18
C PRO A 101 21.97 -5.46 -3.96
N ILE A 102 20.95 -5.14 -3.17
CA ILE A 102 20.52 -5.95 -2.04
C ILE A 102 19.58 -7.03 -2.59
N VAL A 103 20.20 -8.15 -2.96
CA VAL A 103 19.54 -9.38 -3.46
C VAL A 103 19.87 -10.55 -2.55
N ASP A 104 19.18 -11.67 -2.76
CA ASP A 104 19.48 -12.91 -2.04
C ASP A 104 20.95 -13.31 -2.30
N GLY A 105 21.72 -13.53 -1.22
CA GLY A 105 23.17 -13.79 -1.27
C GLY A 105 24.10 -12.66 -0.78
N VAL A 106 23.58 -11.50 -0.37
CA VAL A 106 24.41 -10.47 0.32
C VAL A 106 24.79 -10.93 1.72
N VAL A 107 26.09 -10.93 2.04
CA VAL A 107 26.60 -11.31 3.36
C VAL A 107 26.70 -10.07 4.25
N LEU A 108 25.97 -10.06 5.36
CA LEU A 108 26.08 -9.03 6.40
C LEU A 108 27.09 -9.47 7.45
N SER A 109 28.10 -8.65 7.69
CA SER A 109 29.11 -8.85 8.75
C SER A 109 28.89 -7.87 9.90
#